data_AF-A0A0M0WES9-F1
#
_entry.id   AF-A0A0M0WES9-F1
#
_cell.length_a   1.000
_cell.length_b   1.000
_cell.length_c   1.000
_cell.angle_alpha   90.00
_cell.angle_beta   90.00
_cell.angle_gamma   90.00
#
_symmetry.space_group_name_H-M   'P 1'
#
loop_
_entity.id
_entity.type
_entity.pdbx_description
1 polymer ?
#
loop_
_entity_poly.entity_id
_entity_poly.type
_entity_poly.pdbx_seq_one_letter_code
_entity_poly.pdbx_strand_id
1 'polypeptide(L)'
;MWHLTLQEKKAYESAMKLFIYESDEEWTQSLAYAKENDFDLYKEKKQELDELRDSLMNYLPLRFQPYVLDGTLNTPEVSKHVREDFLRWRNEQEQLFENILDAAFEEKQKTLAYMKPMEREVFEQSLHDAKIVSIRRNTTQVELTFDMAGGFTAKSIISLTFNNVISEVGQVELEQFYIYDELRKTANGIALRVIFDCPEVEWTIEAEELDAEFYYRSKTYNDFAENGNFSAYIQTLQLENGLIFITPQLKKQVVGLQQQAPFLIFENSYLYENEHGVFVDSIRVADKLDDCIHFLHTETYEDPYAHFSEPVPVQDLEEAALGTDLELKVRAWNTMYANPVQLAEKINDILMQMNPGQEDDMMQRVFIRHFNKEGILTTKLQAKFKDILTE
;
A
#
# COMPACT_ATOMS: atom_id res chain seq x y z
N MET A 1 1.81 -1.50 -28.66
CA MET A 1 2.63 -0.37 -28.16
C MET A 1 2.24 -0.18 -26.70
N TRP A 2 3.21 -0.24 -25.79
CA TRP A 2 2.97 -0.04 -24.36
C TRP A 2 2.58 1.41 -24.09
N HIS A 3 1.64 1.62 -23.18
CA HIS A 3 1.23 2.95 -22.71
C HIS A 3 2.23 3.48 -21.68
N LEU A 4 2.57 2.64 -20.71
CA LEU A 4 3.41 2.98 -19.58
C LEU A 4 4.84 2.48 -19.79
N THR A 5 5.79 3.41 -19.84
CA THR A 5 7.22 3.08 -19.86
C THR A 5 7.96 3.88 -18.80
N LEU A 6 9.15 3.42 -18.45
CA LEU A 6 10.06 4.11 -17.55
C LEU A 6 10.39 5.53 -18.02
N GLN A 7 10.36 5.77 -19.34
CA GLN A 7 10.58 7.09 -19.90
C GLN A 7 9.46 8.07 -19.53
N GLU A 8 8.19 7.66 -19.64
CA GLU A 8 7.05 8.53 -19.26
C GLU A 8 7.00 8.77 -17.76
N LYS A 9 7.29 7.75 -16.93
CA LYS A 9 7.44 7.94 -15.47
C LYS A 9 8.50 9.00 -15.16
N LYS A 10 9.70 8.88 -15.73
CA LYS A 10 10.79 9.85 -15.53
C LYS A 10 10.46 11.25 -16.02
N ALA A 11 9.72 11.35 -17.12
CA ALA A 11 9.24 12.62 -17.63
C ALA A 11 8.27 13.28 -16.62
N TYR A 12 7.30 12.52 -16.11
CA TYR A 12 6.38 12.97 -15.07
C TYR A 12 7.13 13.41 -13.80
N GLU A 13 8.00 12.56 -13.26
CA GLU A 13 8.79 12.88 -12.05
C GLU A 13 9.66 14.13 -12.24
N SER A 14 10.26 14.29 -13.43
CA SER A 14 11.04 15.49 -13.76
C SER A 14 10.18 16.75 -13.78
N ALA A 15 8.91 16.64 -14.21
CA ALA A 15 7.95 17.75 -14.18
C ALA A 15 7.53 18.12 -12.75
N MET A 16 7.42 17.13 -11.86
CA MET A 16 7.03 17.31 -10.46
C MET A 16 8.20 17.64 -9.52
N LYS A 17 9.43 17.61 -10.02
CA LYS A 17 10.65 17.66 -9.21
C LYS A 17 10.84 18.96 -8.43
N LEU A 18 10.40 20.10 -8.99
CA LEU A 18 10.53 21.40 -8.35
C LEU A 18 9.23 21.74 -7.64
N PHE A 19 9.28 21.85 -6.31
CA PHE A 19 8.16 22.34 -5.55
C PHE A 19 8.02 23.86 -5.74
N ILE A 20 6.81 24.31 -6.04
CA ILE A 20 6.45 25.73 -6.01
C ILE A 20 5.13 25.91 -5.26
N TYR A 21 5.01 27.03 -4.54
CA TYR A 21 3.77 27.40 -3.88
C TYR A 21 2.73 27.82 -4.92
N GLU A 22 1.51 27.33 -4.78
CA GLU A 22 0.47 27.52 -5.79
C GLU A 22 -0.21 28.88 -5.66
N SER A 23 -0.14 29.46 -4.45
CA SER A 23 -0.76 30.74 -4.11
C SER A 23 0.13 31.64 -3.25
N ASP A 24 -0.16 32.95 -3.28
CA ASP A 24 0.48 33.93 -2.38
C ASP A 24 0.11 33.70 -0.91
N GLU A 25 -1.05 33.06 -0.68
CA GLU A 25 -1.52 32.69 0.65
C GLU A 25 -0.67 31.56 1.25
N GLU A 26 -0.47 30.47 0.50
CA GLU A 26 0.41 29.36 0.92
C GLU A 26 1.85 29.84 1.18
N TRP A 27 2.35 30.74 0.34
CA TRP A 27 3.66 31.37 0.56
C TRP A 27 3.69 32.14 1.89
N THR A 28 2.65 32.93 2.18
CA THR A 28 2.55 33.71 3.41
C THR A 28 2.46 32.81 4.65
N GLN A 29 1.68 31.72 4.58
CA GLN A 29 1.58 30.73 5.65
C GLN A 29 2.94 30.05 5.90
N SER A 30 3.65 29.69 4.83
CA SER A 30 4.97 29.06 4.93
C SER A 30 6.03 30.00 5.48
N LEU A 31 5.98 31.28 5.15
CA LEU A 31 6.84 32.30 5.77
C LEU A 31 6.56 32.46 7.27
N ALA A 32 5.30 32.39 7.69
CA ALA A 32 4.95 32.45 9.10
C ALA A 32 5.52 31.23 9.85
N TYR A 33 5.35 30.03 9.30
CA TYR A 33 5.94 28.79 9.82
C TYR A 33 7.48 28.87 9.89
N ALA A 34 8.14 29.37 8.84
CA ALA A 34 9.58 29.53 8.80
C ALA A 34 10.10 30.48 9.91
N LYS A 35 9.37 31.57 10.15
CA LYS A 35 9.66 32.50 11.24
C LYS A 35 9.47 31.87 12.63
N GLU A 36 8.44 31.04 12.80
CA GLU A 36 8.19 30.33 14.06
C GLU A 36 9.26 29.29 14.37
N ASN A 37 9.85 28.68 13.34
CA ASN A 37 10.86 27.62 13.46
C ASN A 37 12.31 28.10 13.21
N ASP A 38 12.54 29.41 13.13
CA ASP A 38 13.85 30.06 12.97
C ASP A 38 14.70 29.55 11.78
N PHE A 39 14.07 29.41 10.61
CA PHE A 39 14.78 29.09 9.35
C PHE A 39 14.47 30.08 8.21
N ASP A 40 15.39 30.15 7.24
CA ASP A 40 15.30 31.07 6.11
C ASP A 40 14.72 30.35 4.87
N LEU A 41 13.42 30.52 4.65
CA LEU A 41 12.70 29.91 3.53
C LEU A 41 13.24 30.36 2.16
N TYR A 42 13.66 31.61 2.00
CA TYR A 42 14.20 32.09 0.72
C TYR A 42 15.53 31.39 0.40
N LYS A 43 16.39 31.27 1.40
CA LYS A 43 17.67 30.56 1.24
C LYS A 43 17.44 29.08 0.92
N GLU A 44 16.49 28.44 1.60
CA GLU A 44 16.12 27.04 1.35
C GLU A 44 15.62 26.83 -0.09
N LYS A 45 14.67 27.65 -0.56
CA LYS A 45 14.15 27.55 -1.92
C LYS A 45 15.19 27.81 -3.00
N LYS A 46 16.08 28.78 -2.77
CA LYS A 46 17.20 29.01 -3.67
C LYS A 46 18.16 27.83 -3.73
N GLN A 47 18.45 27.22 -2.57
CA GLN A 47 19.29 26.03 -2.51
C GLN A 47 18.64 24.84 -3.22
N GLU A 48 17.34 24.59 -3.01
CA GLU A 48 16.56 23.56 -3.72
C GLU A 48 16.67 23.75 -5.24
N LEU A 49 16.47 24.97 -5.74
CA LEU A 49 16.55 25.27 -7.17
C LEU A 49 17.98 25.14 -7.72
N ASP A 50 18.99 25.52 -6.94
CA ASP A 50 20.40 25.35 -7.30
C ASP A 50 20.80 23.87 -7.40
N GLU A 51 20.35 23.03 -6.45
CA GLU A 51 20.58 21.58 -6.45
C GLU A 51 19.89 20.88 -7.63
N LEU A 52 18.71 21.37 -8.03
CA LEU A 52 17.94 20.84 -9.14
C LEU A 52 18.29 21.44 -10.50
N ARG A 53 19.12 22.49 -10.54
CA ARG A 53 19.38 23.32 -11.74
C ARG A 53 19.68 22.49 -12.99
N ASP A 54 20.70 21.66 -12.94
CA ASP A 54 21.15 20.90 -14.13
C ASP A 54 20.07 19.93 -14.62
N SER A 55 19.33 19.32 -13.69
CA SER A 55 18.20 18.44 -13.99
C SER A 55 17.07 19.22 -14.67
N LEU A 56 16.70 20.38 -14.13
CA LEU A 56 15.60 21.20 -14.64
C LEU A 56 15.92 21.80 -16.01
N MET A 57 17.17 22.21 -16.23
CA MET A 57 17.61 22.77 -17.52
C MET A 57 17.46 21.77 -18.69
N ASN A 58 17.53 20.47 -18.41
CA ASN A 58 17.37 19.43 -19.43
C ASN A 58 15.90 19.12 -19.77
N TYR A 59 14.96 19.40 -18.87
CA TYR A 59 13.57 18.94 -19.00
C TYR A 59 12.55 20.08 -19.12
N LEU A 60 12.79 21.22 -18.46
CA LEU A 60 11.85 22.33 -18.48
C LEU A 60 11.77 22.98 -19.87
N PRO A 61 10.58 23.42 -20.30
CA PRO A 61 10.42 24.29 -21.46
C PRO A 61 11.38 25.50 -21.42
N LEU A 62 11.95 25.86 -22.57
CA LEU A 62 12.92 26.97 -22.72
C LEU A 62 12.44 28.29 -22.08
N ARG A 63 11.13 28.53 -22.04
CA ARG A 63 10.53 29.74 -21.45
C ARG A 63 10.74 29.85 -19.94
N PHE A 64 11.00 28.76 -19.22
CA PHE A 64 11.25 28.78 -17.78
C PHE A 64 12.74 28.85 -17.41
N GLN A 65 13.64 28.52 -18.35
CA GLN A 65 15.09 28.48 -18.11
C GLN A 65 15.69 29.79 -17.57
N PRO A 66 15.28 31.00 -18.02
CA PRO A 66 15.79 32.24 -17.44
C PRO A 66 15.59 32.31 -15.92
N TYR A 67 14.46 31.84 -15.43
CA TYR A 67 14.08 31.87 -14.00
C TYR A 67 14.76 30.77 -13.17
N VAL A 68 15.23 29.70 -13.83
CA VAL A 68 16.10 28.69 -13.20
C VAL A 68 17.53 29.24 -13.05
N LEU A 69 18.01 29.96 -14.07
CA LEU A 69 19.37 30.50 -14.09
C LEU A 69 19.55 31.66 -13.10
N ASP A 70 18.54 32.51 -12.91
CA ASP A 70 18.58 33.60 -11.94
C ASP A 70 18.17 33.17 -10.51
N GLY A 71 17.65 31.95 -10.35
CA GLY A 71 17.30 31.37 -9.06
C GLY A 71 15.94 31.83 -8.51
N THR A 72 15.02 32.27 -9.37
CA THR A 72 13.74 32.87 -8.95
C THR A 72 12.51 31.99 -9.17
N LEU A 73 12.60 30.90 -9.94
CA LEU A 73 11.43 30.14 -10.41
C LEU A 73 10.51 29.63 -9.28
N ASN A 74 11.05 29.23 -8.14
CA ASN A 74 10.32 28.71 -6.98
C ASN A 74 10.17 29.71 -5.83
N THR A 75 10.38 31.00 -6.10
CA THR A 75 10.27 32.08 -5.10
C THR A 75 9.23 33.12 -5.55
N PRO A 76 8.70 33.97 -4.65
CA PRO A 76 7.76 35.04 -5.01
C PRO A 76 8.41 36.17 -5.83
N GLU A 77 9.71 36.11 -6.10
CA GLU A 77 10.41 37.08 -6.95
C GLU A 77 9.99 36.94 -8.42
N VAL A 78 9.54 35.74 -8.83
CA VAL A 78 8.97 35.52 -10.15
C VAL A 78 7.59 36.18 -10.25
N SER A 79 7.28 36.76 -11.41
CA SER A 79 5.96 37.37 -11.61
C SER A 79 4.84 36.33 -11.52
N LYS A 80 3.68 36.72 -10.98
CA LYS A 80 2.49 35.87 -10.87
C LYS A 80 2.13 35.17 -12.19
N HIS A 81 2.28 35.87 -13.32
CA HIS A 81 2.01 35.30 -14.65
C HIS A 81 2.91 34.11 -14.99
N VAL A 82 4.19 34.18 -14.65
CA VAL A 82 5.16 33.09 -14.89
C VAL A 82 4.88 31.92 -13.95
N ARG A 83 4.57 32.19 -12.67
CA ARG A 83 4.17 31.16 -11.71
C ARG A 83 2.93 30.39 -12.18
N GLU A 84 1.89 31.11 -12.59
CA GLU A 84 0.66 30.50 -13.14
C GLU A 84 0.90 29.73 -14.44
N ASP A 85 1.82 30.18 -15.31
CA ASP A 85 2.20 29.43 -16.52
C ASP A 85 2.96 28.14 -16.17
N PHE A 86 3.86 28.18 -15.19
CA PHE A 86 4.54 26.97 -14.70
C PHE A 86 3.56 25.98 -14.09
N LEU A 87 2.66 26.44 -13.21
CA LEU A 87 1.63 25.59 -12.60
C LEU A 87 0.73 24.96 -13.66
N ARG A 88 0.28 25.73 -14.65
CA ARG A 88 -0.52 25.20 -15.77
C ARG A 88 0.26 24.13 -16.54
N TRP A 89 1.52 24.39 -16.89
CA TRP A 89 2.34 23.40 -17.59
C TRP A 89 2.56 22.14 -16.75
N ARG A 90 2.79 22.27 -15.44
CA ARG A 90 2.92 21.14 -14.51
C ARG A 90 1.65 20.30 -14.49
N ASN A 91 0.48 20.93 -14.33
CA ASN A 91 -0.81 20.26 -14.34
C ASN A 91 -1.11 19.59 -15.70
N GLU A 92 -0.65 20.18 -16.82
CA GLU A 92 -0.70 19.53 -18.13
C GLU A 92 0.16 18.26 -18.18
N GLN A 93 1.35 18.25 -17.58
CA GLN A 93 2.20 17.05 -17.50
C GLN A 93 1.58 15.96 -16.61
N GLU A 94 1.00 16.35 -15.48
CA GLU A 94 0.26 15.44 -14.59
C GLU A 94 -0.91 14.80 -15.33
N GLN A 95 -1.76 15.59 -16.00
CA GLN A 95 -2.88 15.07 -16.77
C GLN A 95 -2.43 14.13 -17.91
N LEU A 96 -1.29 14.41 -18.56
CA LEU A 96 -0.74 13.52 -19.57
C LEU A 96 -0.35 12.17 -18.98
N PHE A 97 0.25 12.15 -17.79
CA PHE A 97 0.63 10.91 -17.10
C PHE A 97 -0.60 10.14 -16.60
N GLU A 98 -1.59 10.82 -16.02
CA GLU A 98 -2.86 10.21 -15.63
C GLU A 98 -3.56 9.53 -16.82
N ASN A 99 -3.59 10.18 -17.99
CA ASN A 99 -4.16 9.57 -19.20
C ASN A 99 -3.39 8.30 -19.64
N ILE A 100 -2.08 8.23 -19.37
CA ILE A 100 -1.26 7.03 -19.64
C ILE A 100 -1.65 5.92 -18.66
N LEU A 101 -1.78 6.24 -17.36
CA LEU A 101 -2.21 5.30 -16.33
C LEU A 101 -3.61 4.76 -16.62
N ASP A 102 -4.56 5.63 -16.99
CA ASP A 102 -5.91 5.24 -17.40
C ASP A 102 -5.89 4.27 -18.59
N ALA A 103 -5.08 4.55 -19.61
CA ALA A 103 -4.97 3.69 -20.77
C ALA A 103 -4.36 2.31 -20.42
N ALA A 104 -3.33 2.28 -19.57
CA ALA A 104 -2.73 1.04 -19.06
C ALA A 104 -3.74 0.23 -18.22
N PHE A 105 -4.52 0.91 -17.37
CA PHE A 105 -5.57 0.30 -16.57
C PHE A 105 -6.69 -0.28 -17.44
N GLU A 106 -7.17 0.45 -18.45
CA GLU A 106 -8.18 -0.05 -19.39
C GLU A 106 -7.70 -1.31 -20.14
N GLU A 107 -6.44 -1.35 -20.55
CA GLU A 107 -5.85 -2.51 -21.21
C GLU A 107 -5.71 -3.71 -20.25
N LYS A 108 -5.34 -3.45 -19.00
CA LYS A 108 -5.33 -4.46 -17.93
C LYS A 108 -6.73 -5.04 -17.73
N GLN A 109 -7.77 -4.21 -17.62
CA GLN A 109 -9.16 -4.68 -17.47
C GLN A 109 -9.61 -5.57 -18.64
N LYS A 110 -9.25 -5.21 -19.87
CA LYS A 110 -9.53 -6.06 -21.06
C LYS A 110 -8.81 -7.38 -20.97
N THR A 111 -7.58 -7.40 -20.47
CA THR A 111 -6.75 -8.61 -20.34
C THR A 111 -7.27 -9.55 -19.25
N LEU A 112 -7.64 -9.02 -18.09
CA LEU A 112 -8.20 -9.78 -16.96
C LEU A 112 -9.37 -10.68 -17.36
N ALA A 113 -10.22 -10.21 -18.29
CA ALA A 113 -11.37 -10.97 -18.79
C ALA A 113 -11.00 -12.33 -19.44
N TYR A 114 -9.75 -12.51 -19.89
CA TYR A 114 -9.26 -13.73 -20.53
C TYR A 114 -8.41 -14.62 -19.62
N MET A 115 -8.01 -14.13 -18.45
CA MET A 115 -7.12 -14.84 -17.53
C MET A 115 -7.87 -15.90 -16.73
N LYS A 116 -7.13 -16.91 -16.24
CA LYS A 116 -7.68 -17.90 -15.31
C LYS A 116 -8.07 -17.22 -13.99
N PRO A 117 -9.00 -17.80 -13.19
CA PRO A 117 -9.48 -17.17 -11.97
C PRO A 117 -8.38 -16.73 -10.99
N MET A 118 -7.39 -17.58 -10.70
CA MET A 118 -6.32 -17.24 -9.75
C MET A 118 -5.41 -16.12 -10.25
N GLU A 119 -5.05 -16.14 -11.54
CA GLU A 119 -4.26 -15.07 -12.16
C GLU A 119 -5.02 -13.75 -12.11
N ARG A 120 -6.30 -13.78 -12.48
CA ARG A 120 -7.17 -12.60 -12.43
C ARG A 120 -7.23 -12.01 -11.04
N GLU A 121 -7.44 -12.84 -10.01
CA GLU A 121 -7.59 -12.40 -8.63
C GLU A 121 -6.33 -11.70 -8.08
N VAL A 122 -5.15 -12.04 -8.60
CA VAL A 122 -3.91 -11.35 -8.26
C VAL A 122 -3.90 -9.94 -8.86
N PHE A 123 -4.27 -9.79 -10.13
CA PHE A 123 -4.19 -8.51 -10.83
C PHE A 123 -5.44 -7.63 -10.71
N GLU A 124 -6.53 -8.12 -10.11
CA GLU A 124 -7.68 -7.30 -9.70
C GLU A 124 -7.33 -6.32 -8.57
N GLN A 125 -6.28 -6.61 -7.82
CA GLN A 125 -5.74 -5.73 -6.77
C GLN A 125 -4.41 -5.13 -7.21
N SER A 126 -4.02 -4.02 -6.59
CA SER A 126 -2.73 -3.40 -6.87
C SER A 126 -1.59 -4.22 -6.25
N LEU A 127 -0.53 -4.42 -7.04
CA LEU A 127 0.72 -4.98 -6.56
C LEU A 127 1.74 -3.89 -6.18
N HIS A 128 1.31 -2.63 -6.07
CA HIS A 128 2.17 -1.52 -5.67
C HIS A 128 2.83 -1.82 -4.30
N ASP A 129 4.12 -1.50 -4.20
CA ASP A 129 5.02 -1.77 -3.06
C ASP A 129 5.29 -3.25 -2.77
N ALA A 130 4.88 -4.17 -3.64
CA ALA A 130 5.27 -5.57 -3.53
C ALA A 130 6.78 -5.73 -3.71
N LYS A 131 7.45 -6.45 -2.80
CA LYS A 131 8.90 -6.62 -2.83
C LYS A 131 9.29 -7.98 -3.40
N ILE A 132 10.21 -8.01 -4.36
CA ILE A 132 10.74 -9.28 -4.91
C ILE A 132 11.58 -9.98 -3.84
N VAL A 133 11.15 -11.17 -3.40
CA VAL A 133 11.87 -12.00 -2.41
C VAL A 133 12.47 -13.27 -2.99
N SER A 134 12.01 -13.73 -4.15
CA SER A 134 12.63 -14.84 -4.86
C SER A 134 12.51 -14.66 -6.36
N ILE A 135 13.56 -15.08 -7.08
CA ILE A 135 13.57 -15.14 -8.53
C ILE A 135 14.13 -16.49 -8.95
N ARG A 136 13.34 -17.29 -9.67
CA ARG A 136 13.78 -18.55 -10.26
C ARG A 136 13.63 -18.49 -11.77
N ARG A 137 14.68 -18.87 -12.48
CA ARG A 137 14.68 -18.89 -13.95
C ARG A 137 15.21 -20.21 -14.46
N ASN A 138 14.58 -20.73 -15.50
CA ASN A 138 15.14 -21.76 -16.36
C ASN A 138 14.95 -21.36 -17.83
N THR A 139 15.28 -22.27 -18.75
CA THR A 139 15.27 -21.96 -20.20
C THR A 139 13.90 -21.59 -20.76
N THR A 140 12.80 -21.98 -20.10
CA THR A 140 11.43 -21.79 -20.62
C THR A 140 10.51 -21.15 -19.59
N GLN A 141 10.98 -20.88 -18.38
CA GLN A 141 10.14 -20.44 -17.27
C GLN A 141 10.85 -19.38 -16.43
N VAL A 142 10.08 -18.38 -16.02
CA VAL A 142 10.51 -17.36 -15.04
C VAL A 142 9.47 -17.32 -13.93
N GLU A 143 9.91 -17.46 -12.69
CA GLU A 143 9.08 -17.35 -11.51
C GLU A 143 9.58 -16.21 -10.63
N LEU A 144 8.66 -15.32 -10.25
CA LEU A 144 8.90 -14.21 -9.32
C LEU A 144 7.98 -14.40 -8.11
N THR A 145 8.57 -14.38 -6.92
CA THR A 145 7.83 -14.36 -5.65
C THR A 145 7.94 -12.99 -5.02
N PHE A 146 6.80 -12.43 -4.66
CA PHE A 146 6.63 -11.12 -4.06
C PHE A 146 6.13 -11.25 -2.63
N ASP A 147 6.79 -10.58 -1.70
CA ASP A 147 6.26 -10.29 -0.38
C ASP A 147 5.41 -9.02 -0.47
N MET A 148 4.17 -9.11 0.02
CA MET A 148 3.18 -8.05 -0.06
C MET A 148 3.09 -7.25 1.25
N ALA A 149 4.05 -7.41 2.16
CA ALA A 149 4.13 -6.58 3.36
C ALA A 149 4.15 -5.08 2.99
N GLY A 150 3.13 -4.33 3.44
CA GLY A 150 2.94 -2.92 3.13
C GLY A 150 2.17 -2.64 1.83
N GLY A 151 1.80 -3.67 1.06
CA GLY A 151 0.99 -3.53 -0.14
C GLY A 151 -0.51 -3.37 0.13
N PHE A 152 -1.27 -3.10 -0.93
CA PHE A 152 -2.71 -2.81 -0.88
C PHE A 152 -3.60 -4.05 -1.04
N THR A 153 -3.12 -5.23 -0.64
CA THR A 153 -3.83 -6.50 -0.77
C THR A 153 -3.83 -7.29 0.55
N ALA A 154 -4.86 -8.10 0.75
CA ALA A 154 -4.90 -9.08 1.84
C ALA A 154 -3.90 -10.24 1.63
N LYS A 155 -3.50 -10.49 0.38
CA LYS A 155 -2.53 -11.52 0.03
C LYS A 155 -1.18 -11.13 0.64
N SER A 156 -0.55 -12.03 1.36
CA SER A 156 0.73 -11.78 2.03
C SER A 156 1.94 -12.09 1.17
N ILE A 157 1.80 -13.06 0.27
CA ILE A 157 2.85 -13.48 -0.65
C ILE A 157 2.19 -13.93 -1.94
N ILE A 158 2.80 -13.58 -3.07
CA ILE A 158 2.30 -13.89 -4.41
C ILE A 158 3.45 -14.45 -5.23
N SER A 159 3.24 -15.57 -5.90
CA SER A 159 4.20 -16.13 -6.87
C SER A 159 3.58 -16.11 -8.26
N LEU A 160 4.28 -15.49 -9.20
CA LEU A 160 3.92 -15.45 -10.61
C LEU A 160 4.90 -16.33 -11.38
N THR A 161 4.37 -17.34 -12.08
CA THR A 161 5.15 -18.26 -12.91
C THR A 161 4.77 -18.08 -14.37
N PHE A 162 5.70 -17.54 -15.16
CA PHE A 162 5.57 -17.40 -16.61
C PHE A 162 6.14 -18.64 -17.28
N ASN A 163 5.31 -19.41 -17.98
CA ASN A 163 5.70 -20.64 -18.69
C ASN A 163 5.78 -20.42 -20.20
N ASN A 164 6.70 -21.13 -20.84
CA ASN A 164 7.05 -20.99 -22.25
C ASN A 164 7.33 -19.52 -22.61
N VAL A 165 8.31 -18.94 -21.92
CA VAL A 165 8.71 -17.55 -22.13
C VAL A 165 9.15 -17.32 -23.58
N ILE A 166 8.50 -16.36 -24.24
CA ILE A 166 8.73 -15.98 -25.63
C ILE A 166 9.79 -14.88 -25.69
N SER A 167 9.71 -13.89 -24.79
CA SER A 167 10.71 -12.84 -24.66
C SER A 167 10.75 -12.28 -23.25
N GLU A 168 11.94 -11.88 -22.81
CA GLU A 168 12.19 -11.16 -21.56
C GLU A 168 13.17 -10.03 -21.87
N VAL A 169 12.83 -8.80 -21.46
CA VAL A 169 13.63 -7.59 -21.68
C VAL A 169 13.74 -6.85 -20.36
N GLY A 170 14.95 -6.37 -20.05
CA GLY A 170 15.27 -5.82 -18.74
C GLY A 170 15.74 -6.90 -17.76
N GLN A 171 16.27 -6.48 -16.62
CA GLN A 171 16.77 -7.39 -15.58
C GLN A 171 16.21 -6.95 -14.24
N VAL A 172 15.50 -7.87 -13.58
CA VAL A 172 15.03 -7.67 -12.20
C VAL A 172 15.98 -8.32 -11.20
N GLU A 173 16.03 -7.73 -10.01
CA GLU A 173 16.88 -8.07 -8.89
C GLU A 173 16.03 -8.29 -7.63
N LEU A 174 16.60 -8.98 -6.65
CA LEU A 174 15.95 -9.15 -5.35
C LEU A 174 15.80 -7.79 -4.65
N GLU A 175 14.81 -7.71 -3.75
CA GLU A 175 14.50 -6.52 -2.94
C GLU A 175 13.98 -5.30 -3.72
N GLN A 176 13.74 -5.44 -5.03
CA GLN A 176 13.07 -4.40 -5.81
C GLN A 176 11.57 -4.31 -5.49
N PHE A 177 11.04 -3.09 -5.54
CA PHE A 177 9.63 -2.79 -5.28
C PHE A 177 8.84 -2.63 -6.57
N TYR A 178 7.71 -3.29 -6.66
CA TYR A 178 6.79 -3.22 -7.79
C TYR A 178 6.00 -1.92 -7.71
N ILE A 179 6.18 -1.01 -8.68
CA ILE A 179 5.54 0.32 -8.62
C ILE A 179 4.36 0.39 -9.60
N TYR A 180 4.63 0.19 -10.89
CA TYR A 180 3.60 0.27 -11.90
C TYR A 180 3.61 -0.94 -12.82
N ASP A 181 2.44 -1.31 -13.33
CA ASP A 181 2.29 -2.36 -14.32
C ASP A 181 1.38 -2.01 -15.49
N GLU A 182 1.68 -2.64 -16.61
CA GLU A 182 0.78 -2.75 -17.73
C GLU A 182 0.69 -4.23 -18.11
N LEU A 183 -0.53 -4.77 -18.12
CA LEU A 183 -0.81 -6.17 -18.40
C LEU A 183 -1.63 -6.29 -19.69
N ARG A 184 -1.18 -7.17 -20.59
CA ARG A 184 -1.70 -7.24 -21.96
C ARG A 184 -1.88 -8.65 -22.44
N LYS A 185 -3.02 -8.91 -23.07
CA LYS A 185 -3.20 -10.10 -23.91
C LYS A 185 -2.42 -9.94 -25.22
N THR A 186 -1.63 -10.95 -25.59
CA THR A 186 -0.97 -11.02 -26.90
C THR A 186 -1.61 -12.10 -27.78
N ALA A 187 -1.11 -12.26 -29.01
CA ALA A 187 -1.56 -13.34 -29.89
C ALA A 187 -1.14 -14.73 -29.38
N ASN A 188 -0.05 -14.80 -28.60
CA ASN A 188 0.57 -16.04 -28.15
C ASN A 188 0.32 -16.33 -26.67
N GLY A 189 -0.18 -15.37 -25.90
CA GLY A 189 -0.46 -15.54 -24.48
C GLY A 189 -0.64 -14.20 -23.79
N ILE A 190 0.26 -13.90 -22.85
CA ILE A 190 0.23 -12.69 -22.03
C ILE A 190 1.58 -11.99 -22.03
N ALA A 191 1.54 -10.67 -21.96
CA ALA A 191 2.71 -9.84 -21.72
C ALA A 191 2.48 -8.96 -20.50
N LEU A 192 3.47 -8.91 -19.64
CA LEU A 192 3.50 -8.05 -18.46
C LEU A 192 4.70 -7.12 -18.58
N ARG A 193 4.45 -5.83 -18.38
CA ARG A 193 5.49 -4.84 -18.16
C ARG A 193 5.36 -4.31 -16.74
N VAL A 194 6.49 -4.21 -16.05
CA VAL A 194 6.57 -3.67 -14.70
C VAL A 194 7.67 -2.63 -14.64
N ILE A 195 7.39 -1.51 -13.99
CA ILE A 195 8.40 -0.57 -13.54
C ILE A 195 8.66 -0.87 -12.06
N PHE A 196 9.87 -1.33 -11.78
CA PHE A 196 10.36 -1.58 -10.43
C PHE A 196 11.16 -0.38 -9.92
N ASP A 197 11.29 -0.26 -8.59
CA ASP A 197 12.17 0.69 -7.91
C ASP A 197 13.19 -0.03 -6.99
N CYS A 198 14.23 0.69 -6.59
CA CYS A 198 15.35 0.25 -5.74
C CYS A 198 16.14 -0.97 -6.26
N PRO A 199 16.86 -0.89 -7.41
CA PRO A 199 16.98 0.26 -8.31
C PRO A 199 15.85 0.30 -9.35
N GLU A 200 15.66 1.48 -9.94
CA GLU A 200 14.61 1.68 -10.92
C GLU A 200 14.90 0.96 -12.26
N VAL A 201 14.00 0.07 -12.68
CA VAL A 201 14.13 -0.68 -13.94
C VAL A 201 12.78 -0.93 -14.61
N GLU A 202 12.77 -0.90 -15.94
CA GLU A 202 11.66 -1.43 -16.74
C GLU A 202 11.95 -2.89 -17.09
N TRP A 203 11.06 -3.78 -16.69
CA TRP A 203 11.10 -5.18 -17.04
C TRP A 203 9.85 -5.55 -17.83
N THR A 204 10.02 -6.28 -18.93
CA THR A 204 8.93 -6.77 -19.75
C THR A 204 9.13 -8.26 -20.03
N ILE A 205 8.09 -9.04 -19.82
CA ILE A 205 8.05 -10.47 -20.14
C ILE A 205 6.83 -10.78 -21.01
N GLU A 206 7.02 -11.62 -22.03
CA GLU A 206 5.94 -12.24 -22.80
C GLU A 206 6.07 -13.77 -22.69
N ALA A 207 4.95 -14.44 -22.39
CA ALA A 207 4.88 -15.87 -22.19
C ALA A 207 3.57 -16.43 -22.72
N GLU A 208 3.55 -17.71 -23.09
CA GLU A 208 2.33 -18.38 -23.55
C GLU A 208 1.32 -18.55 -22.40
N GLU A 209 1.84 -18.85 -21.20
CA GLU A 209 1.04 -19.11 -20.02
C GLU A 209 1.60 -18.37 -18.82
N LEU A 210 0.70 -17.93 -17.96
CA LEU A 210 0.98 -17.42 -16.63
C LEU A 210 0.24 -18.31 -15.64
N ASP A 211 0.89 -18.68 -14.55
CA ASP A 211 0.24 -19.25 -13.38
C ASP A 211 0.52 -18.34 -12.18
N ALA A 212 -0.45 -18.29 -11.27
CA ALA A 212 -0.35 -17.48 -10.07
C ALA A 212 -0.71 -18.31 -8.85
N GLU A 213 0.06 -18.14 -7.79
CA GLU A 213 -0.21 -18.67 -6.46
C GLU A 213 -0.11 -17.55 -5.44
N PHE A 214 -0.93 -17.57 -4.41
CA PHE A 214 -0.86 -16.58 -3.34
C PHE A 214 -1.32 -17.19 -2.02
N TYR A 215 -0.83 -16.60 -0.93
CA TYR A 215 -1.15 -17.05 0.43
C TYR A 215 -1.34 -15.86 1.36
N TYR A 216 -2.02 -16.08 2.47
CA TYR A 216 -2.39 -15.07 3.46
C TYR A 216 -1.54 -15.21 4.73
N ARG A 217 -1.56 -14.18 5.58
CA ARG A 217 -1.10 -14.32 6.96
C ARG A 217 -2.19 -14.96 7.80
N SER A 218 -1.80 -15.65 8.88
CA SER A 218 -2.79 -16.06 9.88
C SER A 218 -3.40 -14.82 10.54
N LYS A 219 -4.64 -14.90 11.02
CA LYS A 219 -5.30 -13.78 11.70
C LYS A 219 -4.50 -13.21 12.89
N THR A 220 -3.73 -14.06 13.56
CA THR A 220 -2.91 -13.71 14.73
C THR A 220 -1.53 -13.19 14.37
N TYR A 221 -1.13 -13.19 13.09
CA TYR A 221 0.23 -12.82 12.68
C TYR A 221 0.66 -11.45 13.22
N ASN A 222 -0.22 -10.45 13.17
CA ASN A 222 0.10 -9.09 13.61
C ASN A 222 0.41 -9.01 15.12
N ASP A 223 -0.14 -9.93 15.93
CA ASP A 223 0.15 -9.99 17.37
C ASP A 223 1.60 -10.45 17.64
N PHE A 224 2.25 -11.06 16.66
CA PHE A 224 3.58 -11.67 16.77
C PHE A 224 4.63 -11.09 15.82
N ALA A 225 4.26 -10.24 14.86
CA ALA A 225 5.15 -9.83 13.77
C ALA A 225 6.40 -9.05 14.24
N GLU A 226 6.29 -8.14 15.21
CA GLU A 226 7.43 -7.29 15.59
C GLU A 226 8.30 -7.89 16.70
N ASN A 227 7.69 -8.56 17.67
CA ASN A 227 8.37 -9.05 18.88
C ASN A 227 7.78 -10.37 19.39
N GLY A 228 7.15 -11.14 18.50
CA GLY A 228 6.48 -12.38 18.85
C GLY A 228 7.46 -13.49 19.20
N ASN A 229 6.99 -14.40 20.05
CA ASN A 229 7.69 -15.65 20.32
C ASN A 229 7.13 -16.75 19.40
N PHE A 230 8.00 -17.42 18.64
CA PHE A 230 7.60 -18.46 17.68
C PHE A 230 6.80 -19.57 18.34
N SER A 231 7.22 -20.05 19.51
CA SER A 231 6.54 -21.15 20.21
C SER A 231 5.11 -20.79 20.64
N ALA A 232 4.87 -19.52 21.00
CA ALA A 232 3.55 -19.02 21.32
C ALA A 232 2.72 -18.82 20.03
N TYR A 233 3.34 -18.30 18.97
CA TYR A 233 2.67 -18.10 17.68
C TYR A 233 2.14 -19.41 17.11
N ILE A 234 2.95 -20.48 17.10
CA ILE A 234 2.57 -21.82 16.61
C ILE A 234 1.31 -22.35 17.30
N GLN A 235 1.11 -22.05 18.58
CA GLN A 235 -0.07 -22.49 19.33
C GLN A 235 -1.36 -21.81 18.88
N THR A 236 -1.26 -20.69 18.17
CA THR A 236 -2.42 -19.96 17.62
C THR A 236 -2.82 -20.44 16.22
N LEU A 237 -1.96 -21.21 15.56
CA LEU A 237 -2.15 -21.62 14.18
C LEU A 237 -3.07 -22.84 14.07
N GLN A 238 -3.79 -22.90 12.95
CA GLN A 238 -4.75 -23.95 12.62
C GLN A 238 -4.28 -24.67 11.35
N LEU A 239 -4.04 -25.97 11.46
CA LEU A 239 -3.48 -26.77 10.36
C LEU A 239 -4.48 -26.91 9.20
N GLU A 240 -5.78 -26.92 9.53
CA GLU A 240 -6.90 -26.95 8.59
C GLU A 240 -6.94 -25.76 7.62
N ASN A 241 -6.23 -24.67 7.93
CA ASN A 241 -6.14 -23.49 7.07
C ASN A 241 -5.11 -23.64 5.93
N GLY A 242 -4.49 -24.82 5.78
CA GLY A 242 -3.52 -25.07 4.71
C GLY A 242 -2.23 -24.28 4.95
N LEU A 243 -1.53 -24.60 6.04
CA LEU A 243 -0.32 -23.88 6.42
C LEU A 243 0.85 -24.22 5.49
N ILE A 244 1.55 -23.18 5.04
CA ILE A 244 2.72 -23.30 4.18
C ILE A 244 3.84 -22.45 4.74
N PHE A 245 5.03 -23.05 4.78
CA PHE A 245 6.27 -22.40 5.14
C PHE A 245 7.02 -21.99 3.87
N ILE A 246 7.18 -20.69 3.64
CA ILE A 246 7.77 -20.12 2.43
C ILE A 246 8.96 -19.24 2.80
N THR A 247 10.11 -19.57 2.25
CA THR A 247 11.33 -18.77 2.28
C THR A 247 11.80 -18.52 0.85
N PRO A 248 12.78 -17.63 0.62
CA PRO A 248 13.33 -17.42 -0.71
C PRO A 248 13.86 -18.69 -1.38
N GLN A 249 14.32 -19.68 -0.59
CA GLN A 249 14.95 -20.91 -1.08
C GLN A 249 14.04 -22.13 -1.07
N LEU A 250 12.95 -22.15 -0.29
CA LEU A 250 12.09 -23.31 -0.17
C LEU A 250 10.64 -22.95 0.10
N LYS A 251 9.75 -23.84 -0.34
CA LYS A 251 8.33 -23.82 -0.07
C LYS A 251 7.93 -25.22 0.40
N LYS A 252 7.36 -25.34 1.59
CA LYS A 252 6.97 -26.63 2.20
C LYS A 252 5.59 -26.52 2.83
N GLN A 253 4.74 -27.49 2.56
CA GLN A 253 3.48 -27.62 3.28
C GLN A 253 3.75 -28.11 4.70
N VAL A 254 3.15 -27.43 5.68
CA VAL A 254 3.16 -27.85 7.07
C VAL A 254 2.09 -28.91 7.25
N VAL A 255 2.50 -30.10 7.69
CA VAL A 255 1.61 -31.26 7.90
C VAL A 255 1.38 -31.57 9.38
N GLY A 256 2.08 -30.88 10.27
CA GLY A 256 1.88 -31.01 11.71
C GLY A 256 2.49 -29.86 12.49
N LEU A 257 1.85 -29.56 13.63
CA LEU A 257 2.30 -28.58 14.61
C LEU A 257 2.55 -29.28 15.94
N GLN A 258 3.57 -28.84 16.67
CA GLN A 258 3.91 -29.33 18.01
C GLN A 258 4.14 -28.18 18.98
N GLN A 259 3.80 -28.38 20.26
CA GLN A 259 4.03 -27.38 21.32
C GLN A 259 5.49 -27.27 21.73
N GLN A 260 6.33 -28.22 21.33
CA GLN A 260 7.76 -28.26 21.59
C GLN A 260 8.49 -28.56 20.28
N ALA A 261 9.79 -28.25 20.25
CA ALA A 261 10.63 -28.56 19.10
C ALA A 261 10.45 -30.01 18.65
N PRO A 262 10.30 -30.26 17.33
CA PRO A 262 10.59 -29.34 16.23
C PRO A 262 9.54 -28.28 15.83
N PHE A 263 8.43 -28.11 16.57
CA PHE A 263 7.36 -27.12 16.30
C PHE A 263 6.61 -27.29 14.97
N LEU A 264 7.30 -27.24 13.82
CA LEU A 264 6.77 -27.48 12.48
C LEU A 264 7.23 -28.83 11.94
N ILE A 265 6.28 -29.61 11.44
CA ILE A 265 6.50 -30.87 10.73
C ILE A 265 6.09 -30.68 9.27
N PHE A 266 6.96 -31.08 8.36
CA PHE A 266 6.73 -31.17 6.91
C PHE A 266 6.67 -32.65 6.50
N GLU A 267 6.21 -32.96 5.28
CA GLU A 267 6.00 -34.36 4.83
C GLU A 267 7.19 -35.32 5.07
N ASN A 268 8.43 -34.82 4.94
CA ASN A 268 9.65 -35.62 5.11
C ASN A 268 10.74 -34.91 5.92
N SER A 269 10.40 -33.81 6.60
CA SER A 269 11.37 -33.01 7.33
C SER A 269 10.70 -32.19 8.42
N TYR A 270 11.49 -31.44 9.17
CA TYR A 270 11.01 -30.62 10.27
C TYR A 270 11.89 -29.38 10.43
N LEU A 271 11.34 -28.36 11.06
CA LEU A 271 12.10 -27.17 11.42
C LEU A 271 12.98 -27.48 12.64
N TYR A 272 14.25 -27.12 12.61
CA TYR A 272 15.12 -27.30 13.77
C TYR A 272 16.10 -26.15 13.92
N GLU A 273 16.48 -25.88 15.17
CA GLU A 273 17.44 -24.84 15.54
C GLU A 273 18.72 -25.50 16.08
N ASN A 274 19.87 -24.92 15.72
CA ASN A 274 21.17 -25.27 16.28
C ASN A 274 22.01 -24.00 16.49
N GLU A 275 23.28 -24.16 16.90
CA GLU A 275 24.19 -23.03 17.16
C GLU A 275 24.50 -22.13 15.94
N HIS A 276 24.12 -22.57 14.73
CA HIS A 276 24.31 -21.85 13.48
C HIS A 276 23.01 -21.24 12.94
N GLY A 277 21.89 -21.36 13.65
CA GLY A 277 20.59 -20.78 13.29
C GLY A 277 19.51 -21.83 13.07
N VAL A 278 18.50 -21.49 12.26
CA VAL A 278 17.32 -22.33 12.02
C VAL A 278 17.37 -22.92 10.62
N PHE A 279 16.99 -24.19 10.52
CA PHE A 279 17.14 -24.99 9.33
C PHE A 279 15.88 -25.79 9.02
N VAL A 280 15.67 -26.00 7.71
CA VAL A 280 14.80 -27.04 7.17
C VAL A 280 15.66 -27.86 6.23
N ASP A 281 15.69 -29.19 6.43
CA ASP A 281 16.62 -30.06 5.72
C ASP A 281 18.08 -29.60 5.95
N SER A 282 18.81 -29.25 4.88
CA SER A 282 20.18 -28.68 4.95
C SER A 282 20.22 -27.17 4.69
N ILE A 283 19.06 -26.54 4.55
CA ILE A 283 18.94 -25.12 4.17
C ILE A 283 18.75 -24.30 5.43
N ARG A 284 19.66 -23.35 5.67
CA ARG A 284 19.48 -22.33 6.71
C ARG A 284 18.39 -21.36 6.26
N VAL A 285 17.34 -21.23 7.05
CA VAL A 285 16.18 -20.39 6.74
C VAL A 285 16.14 -19.10 7.55
N ALA A 286 16.72 -19.09 8.75
CA ALA A 286 16.75 -17.92 9.62
C ALA A 286 17.96 -17.91 10.55
N ASP A 287 18.22 -16.75 11.14
CA ASP A 287 19.18 -16.60 12.22
C ASP A 287 18.59 -17.09 13.56
N LYS A 288 17.32 -16.81 13.82
CA LYS A 288 16.60 -17.21 15.03
C LYS A 288 15.24 -17.82 14.72
N LEU A 289 14.71 -18.59 15.67
CA LEU A 289 13.41 -19.22 15.54
C LEU A 289 12.27 -18.20 15.40
N ASP A 290 12.35 -17.07 16.09
CA ASP A 290 11.32 -16.02 16.03
C ASP A 290 11.21 -15.37 14.63
N ASP A 291 12.31 -15.29 13.88
CA ASP A 291 12.28 -14.76 12.51
C ASP A 291 11.42 -15.65 11.57
N CYS A 292 11.22 -16.93 11.93
CA CYS A 292 10.43 -17.87 11.15
C CYS A 292 8.92 -17.56 11.18
N ILE A 293 8.45 -16.65 12.04
CA ILE A 293 7.07 -16.16 12.04
C ILE A 293 6.71 -15.57 10.66
N HIS A 294 7.66 -14.86 10.03
CA HIS A 294 7.47 -14.21 8.73
C HIS A 294 7.41 -15.18 7.55
N PHE A 295 7.75 -16.46 7.74
CA PHE A 295 7.72 -17.47 6.70
C PHE A 295 6.48 -18.35 6.73
N LEU A 296 5.58 -18.15 7.71
CA LEU A 296 4.34 -18.90 7.82
C LEU A 296 3.19 -18.15 7.13
N HIS A 297 2.52 -18.89 6.24
CA HIS A 297 1.38 -18.43 5.46
C HIS A 297 0.27 -19.49 5.47
N THR A 298 -0.93 -19.08 5.05
CA THR A 298 -2.15 -19.90 5.03
C THR A 298 -2.85 -19.78 3.66
N GLU A 299 -3.48 -20.86 3.21
CA GLU A 299 -4.35 -20.86 2.02
C GLU A 299 -5.70 -20.20 2.28
N THR A 300 -6.13 -20.19 3.54
CA THR A 300 -7.40 -19.57 3.97
C THR A 300 -7.16 -18.13 4.39
N TYR A 301 -7.95 -17.21 3.81
CA TYR A 301 -8.05 -15.85 4.32
C TYR A 301 -8.94 -15.82 5.57
N GLU A 302 -8.38 -15.33 6.67
CA GLU A 302 -9.13 -14.97 7.87
C GLU A 302 -8.96 -13.47 8.09
N ASP A 303 -10.06 -12.73 8.20
CA ASP A 303 -10.02 -11.30 8.49
C ASP A 303 -9.53 -11.08 9.94
N PRO A 304 -8.32 -10.52 10.15
CA PRO A 304 -7.78 -10.28 11.50
C PRO A 304 -8.63 -9.26 12.27
N TYR A 305 -9.43 -8.45 11.56
CA TYR A 305 -10.24 -7.38 12.09
C TYR A 305 -11.71 -7.75 12.27
N ALA A 306 -12.08 -9.01 12.01
CA ALA A 306 -13.47 -9.48 12.13
C ALA A 306 -14.07 -9.22 13.52
N HIS A 307 -13.27 -9.33 14.58
CA HIS A 307 -13.70 -9.07 15.96
C HIS A 307 -14.17 -7.61 16.18
N PHE A 308 -13.67 -6.65 15.39
CA PHE A 308 -14.16 -5.27 15.41
C PHE A 308 -15.60 -5.12 14.92
N SER A 309 -16.14 -6.13 14.22
CA SER A 309 -17.53 -6.18 13.76
C SER A 309 -18.45 -6.91 14.73
N GLU A 310 -17.94 -7.51 15.81
CA GLU A 310 -18.78 -8.16 16.81
C GLU A 310 -19.56 -7.13 17.63
N PRO A 311 -20.91 -7.24 17.68
CA PRO A 311 -21.75 -6.23 18.30
C PRO A 311 -21.51 -6.12 19.80
N VAL A 312 -21.39 -4.88 20.27
CA VAL A 312 -21.36 -4.56 21.71
C VAL A 312 -22.79 -4.54 22.25
N PRO A 313 -23.07 -5.16 23.42
CA PRO A 313 -24.39 -5.11 24.02
C PRO A 313 -24.88 -3.67 24.27
N VAL A 314 -26.17 -3.42 24.04
CA VAL A 314 -26.74 -2.06 24.06
C VAL A 314 -26.50 -1.32 25.39
N GLN A 315 -26.53 -2.05 26.51
CA GLN A 315 -26.29 -1.47 27.83
C GLN A 315 -24.86 -0.97 28.02
N ASP A 316 -23.89 -1.56 27.32
CA ASP A 316 -22.46 -1.27 27.46
C ASP A 316 -21.96 -0.27 26.40
N LEU A 317 -22.78 0.04 25.37
CA LEU A 317 -22.39 0.87 24.22
C LEU A 317 -21.86 2.26 24.58
N GLU A 318 -22.43 2.90 25.60
CA GLU A 318 -22.04 4.27 25.96
C GLU A 318 -20.70 4.31 26.69
N GLU A 319 -20.50 3.40 27.63
CA GLU A 319 -19.21 3.24 28.33
C GLU A 319 -18.12 2.84 27.34
N ALA A 320 -18.42 1.91 26.42
CA ALA A 320 -17.53 1.48 25.36
C ALA A 320 -17.15 2.62 24.40
N ALA A 321 -18.12 3.37 23.88
CA ALA A 321 -17.89 4.41 22.87
C ALA A 321 -17.14 5.65 23.42
N LEU A 322 -17.31 5.95 24.72
CA LEU A 322 -16.69 7.09 25.41
C LEU A 322 -15.45 6.68 26.23
N GLY A 323 -15.16 5.38 26.31
CA GLY A 323 -14.04 4.82 27.07
C GLY A 323 -12.68 5.03 26.42
N THR A 324 -11.64 4.56 27.11
CA THR A 324 -10.24 4.62 26.66
C THR A 324 -9.74 3.35 26.00
N ASP A 325 -10.52 2.26 26.09
CA ASP A 325 -10.23 1.01 25.39
C ASP A 325 -10.53 1.20 23.90
N LEU A 326 -9.47 1.33 23.10
CA LEU A 326 -9.58 1.59 21.67
C LEU A 326 -10.34 0.47 20.93
N GLU A 327 -10.14 -0.78 21.30
CA GLU A 327 -10.79 -1.90 20.63
C GLU A 327 -12.29 -1.89 20.91
N LEU A 328 -12.65 -1.77 22.18
CA LEU A 328 -14.05 -1.72 22.60
C LEU A 328 -14.77 -0.47 22.04
N LYS A 329 -14.06 0.66 21.96
CA LYS A 329 -14.54 1.89 21.34
C LYS A 329 -14.84 1.69 19.86
N VAL A 330 -13.91 1.13 19.08
CA VAL A 330 -14.12 0.83 17.65
C VAL A 330 -15.32 -0.10 17.46
N ARG A 331 -15.42 -1.17 18.25
CA ARG A 331 -16.57 -2.09 18.21
C ARG A 331 -17.91 -1.41 18.50
N ALA A 332 -17.96 -0.53 19.49
CA ALA A 332 -19.18 0.21 19.82
C ALA A 332 -19.62 1.12 18.66
N TRP A 333 -18.67 1.83 18.03
CA TRP A 333 -18.97 2.65 16.86
C TRP A 333 -19.41 1.82 15.65
N ASN A 334 -18.78 0.67 15.39
CA ASN A 334 -19.20 -0.25 14.33
C ASN A 334 -20.60 -0.83 14.59
N THR A 335 -20.93 -1.14 15.85
CA THR A 335 -22.26 -1.61 16.26
C THR A 335 -23.33 -0.57 15.96
N MET A 336 -23.07 0.70 16.31
CA MET A 336 -23.95 1.84 16.04
C MET A 336 -24.07 2.14 14.54
N TYR A 337 -22.97 2.04 13.80
CA TYR A 337 -22.93 2.24 12.34
C TYR A 337 -23.77 1.21 11.59
N ALA A 338 -23.73 -0.06 12.02
CA ALA A 338 -24.49 -1.14 11.43
C ALA A 338 -25.99 -1.11 11.78
N ASN A 339 -26.37 -0.50 12.93
CA ASN A 339 -27.74 -0.48 13.44
C ASN A 339 -28.23 0.95 13.81
N PRO A 340 -28.13 1.93 12.89
CA PRO A 340 -28.29 3.34 13.23
C PRO A 340 -29.72 3.66 13.68
N VAL A 341 -30.73 3.09 13.02
CA VAL A 341 -32.14 3.34 13.33
C VAL A 341 -32.54 2.73 14.66
N GLN A 342 -32.11 1.49 14.95
CA GLN A 342 -32.45 0.81 16.20
C GLN A 342 -31.79 1.45 17.41
N LEU A 343 -30.59 2.02 17.23
CA LEU A 343 -29.79 2.61 18.29
C LEU A 343 -29.87 4.15 18.33
N ALA A 344 -30.82 4.75 17.61
CA ALA A 344 -30.90 6.20 17.41
C ALA A 344 -30.86 7.00 18.73
N GLU A 345 -31.63 6.59 19.74
CA GLU A 345 -31.64 7.27 21.05
C GLU A 345 -30.25 7.26 21.69
N LYS A 346 -29.63 6.08 21.80
CA LYS A 346 -28.29 5.89 22.39
C LYS A 346 -27.20 6.63 21.61
N ILE A 347 -27.26 6.62 20.28
CA ILE A 347 -26.34 7.35 19.40
C ILE A 347 -26.43 8.86 19.68
N ASN A 348 -27.64 9.41 19.78
CA ASN A 348 -27.82 10.83 20.06
C ASN A 348 -27.30 11.19 21.46
N ASP A 349 -27.51 10.33 22.46
CA ASP A 349 -27.02 10.56 23.83
C ASP A 349 -25.48 10.56 23.89
N ILE A 350 -24.83 9.62 23.22
CA ILE A 350 -23.36 9.53 23.15
C ILE A 350 -22.78 10.75 22.41
N LEU A 351 -23.31 11.08 21.22
CA LEU A 351 -22.85 12.24 20.44
C LEU A 351 -23.08 13.58 21.19
N MET A 352 -24.09 13.65 22.05
CA MET A 352 -24.33 14.82 22.89
C MET A 352 -23.20 15.04 23.92
N GLN A 353 -22.52 13.98 24.34
CA GLN A 353 -21.41 14.04 25.31
C GLN A 353 -20.05 14.31 24.66
N MET A 354 -19.88 14.01 23.37
CA MET A 354 -18.63 14.24 22.64
C MET A 354 -18.41 15.70 22.28
N ASN A 355 -17.15 16.16 22.20
CA ASN A 355 -16.83 17.51 21.73
C ASN A 355 -16.40 17.48 20.25
N PRO A 356 -16.95 18.37 19.39
CA PRO A 356 -16.43 18.54 18.04
C PRO A 356 -14.96 18.94 18.09
N GLY A 357 -14.11 18.30 17.28
CA GLY A 357 -12.71 18.68 17.12
C GLY A 357 -11.72 18.15 18.18
N GLN A 358 -12.09 17.15 18.99
CA GLN A 358 -11.11 16.40 19.81
C GLN A 358 -10.78 15.02 19.22
N GLU A 359 -9.47 14.73 19.18
CA GLU A 359 -8.69 13.48 18.96
C GLU A 359 -9.01 12.49 17.83
N ASP A 360 -10.11 12.59 17.07
CA ASP A 360 -10.33 11.73 15.89
C ASP A 360 -11.31 12.37 14.88
N ASP A 361 -10.94 13.53 14.33
CA ASP A 361 -11.83 14.33 13.46
C ASP A 361 -12.33 13.53 12.23
N MET A 362 -11.47 12.68 11.65
CA MET A 362 -11.83 11.91 10.45
C MET A 362 -12.88 10.82 10.72
N MET A 363 -12.74 10.04 11.80
CA MET A 363 -13.71 8.99 12.15
C MET A 363 -15.05 9.59 12.57
N GLN A 364 -15.04 10.67 13.34
CA GLN A 364 -16.25 11.39 13.74
C GLN A 364 -17.01 11.89 12.51
N ARG A 365 -16.32 12.43 11.49
CA ARG A 365 -16.94 12.87 10.24
C ARG A 365 -17.68 11.75 9.54
N VAL A 366 -17.07 10.57 9.42
CA VAL A 366 -17.68 9.39 8.75
C VAL A 366 -18.98 8.98 9.46
N PHE A 367 -18.93 8.77 10.78
CA PHE A 367 -20.10 8.33 11.54
C PHE A 367 -21.21 9.39 11.56
N ILE A 368 -20.87 10.66 11.82
CA ILE A 368 -21.86 11.75 11.90
C ILE A 368 -22.56 11.94 10.55
N ARG A 369 -21.82 11.93 9.44
CA ARG A 369 -22.42 12.03 8.09
C ARG A 369 -23.33 10.85 7.79
N HIS A 370 -22.89 9.63 8.12
CA HIS A 370 -23.72 8.42 7.97
C HIS A 370 -25.02 8.54 8.77
N PHE A 371 -24.95 8.86 10.06
CA PHE A 371 -26.14 9.01 10.91
C PHE A 371 -27.07 10.15 10.47
N ASN A 372 -26.52 11.23 9.92
CA ASN A 372 -27.34 12.29 9.34
C ASN A 372 -28.08 11.81 8.08
N LYS A 373 -27.40 11.04 7.23
CA LYS A 373 -28.00 10.44 6.02
C LYS A 373 -29.10 9.43 6.37
N GLU A 374 -28.91 8.65 7.43
CA GLU A 374 -29.92 7.74 7.98
C GLU A 374 -31.07 8.48 8.71
N GLY A 375 -30.98 9.81 8.86
CA GLY A 375 -32.04 10.65 9.40
C GLY A 375 -32.25 10.53 10.92
N ILE A 376 -31.26 9.98 11.65
CA ILE A 376 -31.40 9.71 13.09
C ILE A 376 -30.91 10.86 13.98
N LEU A 377 -30.17 11.83 13.44
CA LEU A 377 -29.64 12.95 14.23
C LEU A 377 -30.73 13.96 14.59
N THR A 378 -30.81 14.30 15.86
CA THR A 378 -31.67 15.41 16.33
C THR A 378 -31.20 16.76 15.79
N THR A 379 -32.12 17.72 15.69
CA THR A 379 -31.82 19.09 15.25
C THR A 379 -30.74 19.76 16.10
N LYS A 380 -30.67 19.42 17.39
CA LYS A 380 -29.63 19.93 18.30
C LYS A 380 -28.25 19.41 17.92
N LEU A 381 -28.13 18.15 17.54
CA LEU A 381 -26.86 17.55 17.11
C LEU A 381 -26.45 18.01 15.71
N GLN A 382 -27.40 18.19 14.79
CA GLN A 382 -27.14 18.80 13.49
C GLN A 382 -26.57 20.23 13.64
N ALA A 383 -27.05 21.01 14.60
CA ALA A 383 -26.49 22.31 14.90
C ALA A 383 -25.10 22.21 15.56
N LYS A 384 -24.90 21.24 16.47
CA LYS A 384 -23.63 21.01 17.17
C LYS A 384 -22.49 20.60 16.23
N PHE A 385 -22.79 19.76 15.23
CA PHE A 385 -21.82 19.24 14.27
C PHE A 385 -21.97 19.85 12.88
N LYS A 386 -22.47 21.10 12.81
CA LYS A 386 -22.78 21.77 11.55
C LYS A 386 -21.58 21.79 10.59
N ASP A 387 -20.39 22.09 11.11
CA ASP A 387 -19.17 22.23 10.31
C ASP A 387 -18.78 20.91 9.62
N ILE A 388 -18.97 19.77 10.30
CA ILE A 388 -18.75 18.41 9.75
C ILE A 388 -19.76 18.05 8.65
N LEU A 389 -20.98 18.60 8.73
CA LEU A 389 -22.09 18.28 7.83
C LEU A 389 -22.14 19.17 6.58
N THR A 390 -21.43 20.31 6.57
CA THR A 390 -21.45 21.29 5.46
C THR A 390 -20.26 21.22 4.51
N GLU A 391 -19.19 20.54 4.90
CA GLU A 391 -18.15 20.02 3.98
C GLU A 391 -18.62 18.72 3.34
#